data_AF-A0A971BQC5-F1
#
_entry.id   AF-A0A971BQC5-F1
#
_cell.length_a   1.000
_cell.length_b   1.000
_cell.length_c   1.000
_cell.angle_alpha   90.00
_cell.angle_beta   90.00
_cell.angle_gamma   90.00
#
_symmetry.space_group_name_H-M   'P 1'
#
loop_
_entity.id
_entity.type
_entity.pdbx_description
1 polymer ?
#
loop_
_entity_poly.entity_id
_entity_poly.type
_entity_poly.pdbx_seq_one_letter_code
_entity_poly.pdbx_strand_id
1 'polypeptide(L)'
;MTSELPRLRVRTRRIADPGELLRYADPRDPALVLRRGDGVVGRGCVWRGEFAGAGRIAEARAAWRALVEGAAITDDAQVPGSGLIAFGAFAFSAASAAPSVLRVPRRVVGRRDGIAFVTEIAPLAEIGDAAIDDWGLEAPLPEPEPAGPDARTGLADGLMDRAAHRAALETAIARIEAGELEKVVVARDAIGRIRPDADRRSLVRRLATAYPETWTYAVDGLTGASPEML
;
A
#
# COMPACT_ATOMS: atom_id res chain seq x y z
N MET A 1 -2.77 20.05 14.71
CA MET A 1 -1.68 19.70 15.64
C MET A 1 -0.78 18.72 14.91
N THR A 2 0.33 19.17 14.33
CA THR A 2 1.31 18.25 13.75
C THR A 2 1.98 17.50 14.88
N SER A 3 1.58 16.25 15.10
CA SER A 3 2.36 15.33 15.94
C SER A 3 3.80 15.35 15.45
N GLU A 4 4.75 15.50 16.36
CA GLU A 4 6.16 15.38 16.06
C GLU A 4 6.42 14.02 15.39
N LEU A 5 7.26 14.00 14.36
CA LEU A 5 7.57 12.77 13.63
C LEU A 5 8.45 11.87 14.50
N PRO A 6 8.17 10.56 14.59
CA PRO A 6 8.99 9.66 15.37
C PRO A 6 10.37 9.51 14.72
N ARG A 7 11.42 9.47 15.54
CA ARG A 7 12.72 8.93 15.13
C ARG A 7 12.60 7.42 15.07
N LEU A 8 12.97 6.81 13.94
CA LEU A 8 12.80 5.37 13.71
C LEU A 8 14.15 4.65 13.77
N ARG A 9 14.17 3.45 14.35
CA ARG A 9 15.23 2.46 14.15
C ARG A 9 14.71 1.43 13.14
N VAL A 10 15.56 1.10 12.18
CA VAL A 10 15.23 0.18 11.09
C VAL A 10 16.35 -0.84 10.96
N ARG A 11 15.99 -2.13 11.07
CA ARG A 11 16.93 -3.23 10.87
C ARG A 11 16.39 -4.16 9.82
N THR A 12 17.09 -4.31 8.70
CA THR A 12 16.80 -5.31 7.69
C THR A 12 17.85 -6.41 7.71
N ARG A 13 17.39 -7.65 7.68
CA ARG A 13 18.23 -8.84 7.58
C ARG A 13 17.79 -9.72 6.43
N ARG A 14 18.76 -10.39 5.80
CA ARG A 14 18.47 -11.46 4.84
C ARG A 14 17.92 -12.67 5.57
N ILE A 15 17.04 -13.41 4.90
CA ILE A 15 16.43 -14.64 5.41
C ILE A 15 16.44 -15.71 4.32
N ALA A 16 16.21 -16.96 4.73
CA ALA A 16 15.84 -18.01 3.78
C ALA A 16 14.47 -17.71 3.16
N ASP A 17 14.17 -18.32 2.01
CA ASP A 17 12.91 -18.11 1.29
C ASP A 17 11.68 -18.31 2.21
N PRO A 18 10.87 -17.26 2.44
CA PRO A 18 9.73 -17.33 3.34
C PRO A 18 8.48 -17.94 2.65
N GLY A 19 8.56 -18.38 1.40
CA GLY A 19 7.42 -18.91 0.64
C GLY A 19 6.49 -17.81 0.13
N GLU A 20 5.17 -18.07 0.10
CA GLU A 20 4.17 -17.11 -0.39
C GLU A 20 4.10 -15.87 0.53
N LEU A 21 4.57 -14.71 0.05
CA LEU A 21 4.61 -13.47 0.84
C LEU A 21 3.24 -13.04 1.38
N LEU A 22 2.16 -13.25 0.62
CA LEU A 22 0.81 -12.84 0.97
C LEU A 22 0.33 -13.43 2.31
N ARG A 23 0.88 -14.57 2.75
CA ARG A 23 0.52 -15.19 4.04
C ARG A 23 0.89 -14.35 5.26
N TYR A 24 1.83 -13.42 5.10
CA TYR A 24 2.30 -12.52 6.15
C TYR A 24 1.50 -11.22 6.25
N ALA A 25 0.60 -10.96 5.30
CA ALA A 25 -0.26 -9.79 5.32
C ALA A 25 -1.35 -9.94 6.39
N ASP A 26 -1.76 -8.82 6.96
CA ASP A 26 -2.97 -8.77 7.79
C ASP A 26 -4.19 -9.15 6.94
N PRO A 27 -5.07 -10.07 7.39
CA PRO A 27 -6.25 -10.49 6.63
C PRO A 27 -7.28 -9.38 6.41
N ARG A 28 -7.33 -8.37 7.28
CA ARG A 28 -8.35 -7.32 7.27
C ARG A 28 -7.81 -5.97 6.77
N ASP A 29 -6.53 -5.72 6.94
CA ASP A 29 -5.85 -4.51 6.46
C ASP A 29 -4.51 -4.83 5.78
N PRO A 30 -4.53 -5.55 4.64
CA PRO A 30 -3.29 -5.91 3.94
C PRO A 30 -2.58 -4.65 3.43
N ALA A 31 -1.27 -4.59 3.66
CA ALA A 31 -0.36 -3.59 3.11
C ALA A 31 0.69 -4.30 2.25
N LEU A 32 0.61 -4.21 0.93
CA LEU A 32 1.51 -4.95 0.04
C LEU A 32 1.59 -4.35 -1.36
N VAL A 33 2.70 -4.68 -2.03
CA VAL A 33 2.88 -4.53 -3.48
C VAL A 33 3.64 -5.77 -3.96
N LEU A 34 3.03 -6.54 -4.87
CA LEU A 34 3.53 -7.81 -5.36
C LEU A 34 3.47 -7.89 -6.88
N ARG A 35 4.45 -8.56 -7.50
CA ARG A 35 4.45 -8.91 -8.91
C ARG A 35 5.24 -10.19 -9.12
N ARG A 36 4.62 -11.20 -9.74
CA ARG A 36 5.23 -12.53 -10.00
C ARG A 36 5.87 -13.17 -8.75
N GLY A 37 5.25 -12.97 -7.58
CA GLY A 37 5.75 -13.49 -6.31
C GLY A 37 6.85 -12.67 -5.64
N ASP A 38 7.40 -11.66 -6.30
CA ASP A 38 8.33 -10.69 -5.71
C ASP A 38 7.59 -9.46 -5.22
N GLY A 39 8.23 -8.70 -4.32
CA GLY A 39 7.67 -7.50 -3.73
C GLY A 39 7.77 -7.49 -2.21
N VAL A 40 6.86 -6.78 -1.56
CA VAL A 40 6.88 -6.54 -0.12
C VAL A 40 5.50 -6.63 0.49
N VAL A 41 5.44 -7.11 1.74
CA VAL A 41 4.26 -7.17 2.58
C VAL A 41 4.58 -6.54 3.93
N GLY A 42 3.77 -5.55 4.33
CA GLY A 42 3.82 -4.87 5.61
C GLY A 42 2.88 -5.50 6.65
N ARG A 43 3.32 -5.55 7.91
CA ARG A 43 2.49 -5.89 9.08
C ARG A 43 2.62 -4.80 10.15
N GLY A 44 1.50 -4.45 10.76
CA GLY A 44 1.44 -3.38 11.76
C GLY A 44 1.71 -1.99 11.17
N CYS A 45 1.71 -0.97 12.01
CA CYS A 45 1.94 0.42 11.61
C CYS A 45 2.61 1.17 12.75
N VAL A 46 3.77 1.78 12.50
CA VAL A 46 4.48 2.62 13.50
C VAL A 46 4.26 4.10 13.28
N TRP A 47 3.89 4.49 12.06
CA TRP A 47 3.54 5.86 11.74
C TRP A 47 2.56 5.89 10.57
N ARG A 48 1.57 6.77 10.65
CA ARG A 48 0.59 7.02 9.58
C ARG A 48 0.39 8.53 9.45
N GLY A 49 0.62 9.04 8.25
CA GLY A 49 0.30 10.42 7.87
C GLY A 49 -0.92 10.46 6.96
N GLU A 50 -1.81 11.41 7.20
CA GLU A 50 -2.93 11.75 6.31
C GLU A 50 -2.74 13.16 5.76
N PHE A 51 -3.07 13.34 4.48
CA PHE A 51 -2.81 14.56 3.74
C PHE A 51 -4.00 14.88 2.84
N ALA A 52 -4.41 16.15 2.77
CA ALA A 52 -5.57 16.59 2.00
C ALA A 52 -5.31 17.93 1.29
N GLY A 53 -6.18 18.31 0.36
CA GLY A 53 -6.05 19.56 -0.37
C GLY A 53 -4.97 19.57 -1.45
N ALA A 54 -4.64 20.77 -1.92
CA ALA A 54 -3.69 20.98 -3.02
C ALA A 54 -2.24 20.64 -2.61
N GLY A 55 -1.88 20.85 -1.35
CA GLY A 55 -0.54 20.58 -0.80
C GLY A 55 -0.24 19.12 -0.51
N ARG A 56 -1.25 18.22 -0.55
CA ARG A 56 -1.16 16.85 0.00
C ARG A 56 0.05 16.04 -0.46
N ILE A 57 0.44 16.14 -1.73
CA ILE A 57 1.59 15.40 -2.28
C ILE A 57 2.90 16.00 -1.77
N ALA A 58 3.01 17.33 -1.75
CA ALA A 58 4.20 18.02 -1.28
C ALA A 58 4.41 17.82 0.23
N GLU A 59 3.34 17.87 1.01
CA GLU A 59 3.33 17.61 2.45
C GLU A 59 3.69 16.15 2.77
N ALA A 60 3.10 15.19 2.07
CA ALA A 60 3.44 13.78 2.21
C ALA A 60 4.92 13.52 1.91
N ARG A 61 5.45 14.12 0.83
CA ARG A 61 6.87 14.04 0.47
C ARG A 61 7.76 14.67 1.56
N ALA A 62 7.38 15.81 2.11
CA ALA A 62 8.14 16.48 3.16
C ALA A 62 8.17 15.64 4.44
N ALA A 63 7.03 15.10 4.87
CA ALA A 63 6.93 14.22 6.02
C ALA A 63 7.78 12.95 5.83
N TRP A 64 7.72 12.34 4.63
CA TRP A 64 8.53 11.16 4.31
C TRP A 64 10.04 11.45 4.38
N ARG A 65 10.49 12.57 3.78
CA ARG A 65 11.91 12.97 3.84
C ARG A 65 12.38 13.17 5.27
N ALA A 66 11.62 13.87 6.09
CA ALA A 66 11.95 14.11 7.49
C ALA A 66 12.02 12.79 8.30
N LEU A 67 11.12 11.82 8.04
CA LEU A 67 11.20 10.50 8.65
C LEU A 67 12.47 9.75 8.27
N VAL A 68 12.84 9.77 6.99
CA VAL A 68 14.06 9.10 6.48
C VAL A 68 15.31 9.75 7.06
N GLU A 69 15.37 11.09 7.09
CA GLU A 69 16.50 11.85 7.66
C GLU A 69 16.66 11.60 9.17
N GLY A 70 15.56 11.43 9.90
CA GLY A 70 15.57 11.15 11.33
C GLY A 70 15.80 9.68 11.72
N ALA A 71 15.84 8.76 10.74
CA ALA A 71 15.90 7.32 10.98
C ALA A 71 17.33 6.77 11.05
N ALA A 72 17.57 5.85 11.99
CA ALA A 72 18.79 5.05 12.06
C ALA A 72 18.55 3.73 11.32
N ILE A 73 19.10 3.60 10.11
CA ILE A 73 18.83 2.47 9.21
C ILE A 73 20.06 1.57 9.10
N THR A 74 19.88 0.27 9.33
CA THR A 74 20.84 -0.76 8.99
C THR A 74 20.14 -1.81 8.12
N ASP A 75 20.62 -1.99 6.89
CA ASP A 75 19.97 -2.86 5.91
C ASP A 75 20.99 -3.83 5.30
N ASP A 76 20.96 -5.08 5.72
CA ASP A 76 21.87 -6.11 5.24
C ASP A 76 21.41 -6.71 3.89
N ALA A 77 20.17 -6.44 3.46
CA ALA A 77 19.64 -6.96 2.19
C ALA A 77 20.14 -6.13 1.00
N GLN A 78 20.10 -4.79 1.12
CA GLN A 78 20.55 -3.84 0.09
C GLN A 78 19.88 -4.07 -1.28
N VAL A 79 18.56 -4.28 -1.30
CA VAL A 79 17.76 -4.51 -2.51
C VAL A 79 16.56 -3.57 -2.58
N PRO A 80 16.01 -3.27 -3.77
CA PRO A 80 14.81 -2.44 -3.87
C PRO A 80 13.64 -2.98 -3.03
N GLY A 81 13.20 -2.19 -2.05
CA GLY A 81 12.13 -2.52 -1.10
C GLY A 81 12.60 -2.96 0.28
N SER A 82 13.91 -3.16 0.50
CA SER A 82 14.50 -3.33 1.84
C SER A 82 14.72 -2.00 2.55
N GLY A 83 15.06 -2.04 3.84
CA GLY A 83 15.23 -0.83 4.65
C GLY A 83 13.90 -0.16 5.01
N LEU A 84 13.94 1.17 5.14
CA LEU A 84 12.78 1.96 5.53
C LEU A 84 11.86 2.19 4.32
N ILE A 85 10.64 1.69 4.38
CA ILE A 85 9.62 1.90 3.36
C ILE A 85 8.34 2.48 3.96
N ALA A 86 7.53 3.10 3.12
CA ALA A 86 6.14 3.42 3.41
C ALA A 86 5.25 2.91 2.29
N PHE A 87 4.06 2.45 2.65
CA PHE A 87 2.97 2.21 1.70
C PHE A 87 2.17 3.50 1.53
N GLY A 88 1.89 3.87 0.28
CA GLY A 88 1.15 5.09 -0.05
C GLY A 88 -0.13 4.82 -0.83
N ALA A 89 -1.21 5.52 -0.47
CA ALA A 89 -2.45 5.57 -1.22
C ALA A 89 -2.86 7.04 -1.38
N PHE A 90 -2.89 7.55 -2.60
CA PHE A 90 -3.08 8.98 -2.86
C PHE A 90 -4.40 9.24 -3.58
N ALA A 91 -5.18 10.19 -3.06
CA ALA A 91 -6.41 10.62 -3.70
C ALA A 91 -6.11 11.35 -5.02
N PHE A 92 -6.87 11.02 -6.07
CA PHE A 92 -6.73 11.61 -7.39
C PHE A 92 -6.94 13.14 -7.38
N SER A 93 -8.00 13.61 -6.73
CA SER A 93 -8.35 15.04 -6.65
C SER A 93 -7.91 15.69 -5.34
N ALA A 94 -7.49 16.95 -5.41
CA ALA A 94 -7.25 17.79 -4.23
C ALA A 94 -8.52 18.06 -3.42
N ALA A 95 -9.69 17.98 -4.05
CA ALA A 95 -11.00 18.16 -3.43
C ALA A 95 -11.62 16.83 -2.95
N SER A 96 -10.86 15.72 -2.99
CA SER A 96 -11.32 14.42 -2.51
C SER A 96 -11.67 14.50 -1.01
N ALA A 97 -12.79 13.89 -0.64
CA ALA A 97 -13.14 13.68 0.77
C ALA A 97 -12.28 12.57 1.42
N ALA A 98 -11.78 11.62 0.62
CA ALA A 98 -10.83 10.62 1.09
C ALA A 98 -9.42 11.24 1.17
N PRO A 99 -8.67 11.03 2.28
CA PRO A 99 -7.33 11.54 2.42
C PRO A 99 -6.33 10.77 1.55
N SER A 100 -5.22 11.42 1.21
CA SER A 100 -4.00 10.73 0.81
C SER A 100 -3.25 10.25 2.04
N VAL A 101 -2.63 9.08 1.97
CA VAL A 101 -2.07 8.39 3.14
C VAL A 101 -0.67 7.87 2.84
N LEU A 102 0.22 8.01 3.82
CA LEU A 102 1.47 7.26 3.92
C LEU A 102 1.49 6.46 5.22
N ARG A 103 1.92 5.20 5.16
CA ARG A 103 1.99 4.29 6.31
C ARG A 103 3.33 3.58 6.36
N VAL A 104 4.04 3.72 7.48
CA VAL A 104 5.26 2.98 7.76
C VAL A 104 4.88 1.72 8.55
N PRO A 105 5.10 0.52 8.00
CA PRO A 105 4.78 -0.72 8.69
C PRO A 105 5.71 -0.94 9.88
N ARG A 106 5.34 -1.82 10.81
CA ARG A 106 6.25 -2.28 11.88
C ARG A 106 7.19 -3.36 11.36
N ARG A 107 6.69 -4.22 10.48
CA ARG A 107 7.47 -5.29 9.85
C ARG A 107 7.25 -5.32 8.36
N VAL A 108 8.31 -5.63 7.62
CA VAL A 108 8.25 -5.90 6.18
C VAL A 108 8.83 -7.27 5.92
N VAL A 109 8.11 -8.13 5.22
CA VAL A 109 8.66 -9.35 4.62
C VAL A 109 8.70 -9.12 3.12
N GLY A 110 9.87 -9.30 2.52
CA GLY A 110 10.05 -9.01 1.10
C GLY A 110 10.92 -10.02 0.38
N ARG A 111 10.77 -10.04 -0.94
CA ARG A 111 11.63 -10.78 -1.86
C ARG A 111 11.88 -9.96 -3.11
N ARG A 112 13.13 -9.91 -3.55
CA ARG A 112 13.55 -9.27 -4.79
C ARG A 112 14.68 -10.07 -5.42
N ASP A 113 14.48 -10.55 -6.65
CA ASP A 113 15.52 -11.21 -7.45
C ASP A 113 16.23 -12.34 -6.69
N GLY A 114 15.45 -13.14 -5.96
CA GLY A 114 15.93 -14.26 -5.15
C GLY A 114 16.46 -13.90 -3.75
N ILE A 115 16.60 -12.61 -3.42
CA ILE A 115 16.97 -12.16 -2.08
C ILE A 115 15.72 -11.93 -1.25
N ALA A 116 15.50 -12.78 -0.24
CA ALA A 116 14.46 -12.60 0.75
C ALA A 116 14.98 -11.88 1.99
N PHE A 117 14.15 -11.02 2.58
CA PHE A 117 14.51 -10.23 3.75
C PHE A 117 13.33 -10.01 4.69
N VAL A 118 13.66 -9.67 5.94
CA VAL A 118 12.72 -9.09 6.90
C VAL A 118 13.28 -7.78 7.43
N THR A 119 12.44 -6.74 7.46
CA THR A 119 12.73 -5.46 8.08
C THR A 119 11.88 -5.32 9.35
N GLU A 120 12.51 -5.04 10.49
CA GLU A 120 11.83 -4.53 11.68
C GLU A 120 11.99 -3.00 11.73
N ILE A 121 10.90 -2.30 12.03
CA ILE A 121 10.84 -0.85 12.18
C ILE A 121 10.15 -0.54 13.51
N ALA A 122 10.76 0.31 14.34
CA ALA A 122 10.10 0.82 15.54
C ALA A 122 10.53 2.26 15.86
N PRO A 123 9.66 3.03 16.53
CA PRO A 123 10.05 4.29 17.15
C PRO A 123 11.18 4.06 18.15
N LEU A 124 12.19 4.94 18.13
CA LEU A 124 13.33 4.88 19.02
C LEU A 124 12.91 4.92 20.50
N ALA A 125 11.86 5.68 20.82
CA ALA A 125 11.32 5.79 22.18
C ALA A 125 10.77 4.46 22.74
N GLU A 126 10.49 3.47 21.88
CA GLU A 126 10.07 2.14 22.31
C GLU A 126 11.27 1.18 22.51
N ILE A 127 12.45 1.57 22.03
CA ILE A 127 13.68 0.78 22.11
C ILE A 127 14.53 1.39 23.22
N GLY A 128 14.61 0.71 24.37
CA GLY A 128 15.48 1.16 25.46
C GLY A 128 16.95 1.27 25.00
N ASP A 129 17.68 2.25 25.53
CA ASP A 129 19.03 2.60 25.08
C ASP A 129 20.00 1.41 25.05
N ALA A 130 19.96 0.54 26.06
CA ALA A 130 20.85 -0.63 26.15
C ALA A 130 20.57 -1.71 25.10
N ALA A 131 19.39 -1.69 24.45
CA ALA A 131 18.99 -2.69 23.46
C ALA A 131 19.23 -2.21 22.01
N ILE A 132 19.61 -0.95 21.79
CA ILE A 132 19.56 -0.33 20.45
C ILE A 132 20.50 -0.96 19.41
N ASP A 133 21.65 -1.45 19.87
CA ASP A 133 22.66 -2.07 19.02
C ASP A 133 22.24 -3.49 18.62
N ASP A 134 21.61 -4.22 19.56
CA ASP A 134 21.14 -5.59 19.37
C ASP A 134 19.70 -5.68 18.80
N TRP A 135 18.99 -4.55 18.74
CA TRP A 135 17.59 -4.52 18.36
C TRP A 135 17.38 -4.98 16.90
N GLY A 136 16.43 -5.91 16.73
CA GLY A 136 16.03 -6.42 15.43
C GLY A 136 17.01 -7.43 14.81
N LEU A 137 18.11 -7.81 15.49
CA LEU A 137 19.05 -8.81 15.00
C LEU A 137 18.39 -10.19 14.78
N GLU A 138 17.42 -10.54 15.62
CA GLU A 138 16.68 -11.82 15.55
C GLU A 138 15.19 -11.64 15.24
N ALA A 139 14.80 -10.55 14.57
CA ALA A 139 13.38 -10.25 14.31
C ALA A 139 12.66 -11.42 13.60
N PRO A 140 11.71 -12.12 14.26
CA PRO A 140 11.07 -13.29 13.66
C PRO A 140 10.11 -12.87 12.54
N LEU A 141 9.85 -13.79 11.61
CA LEU A 141 8.79 -13.60 10.65
C LEU A 141 7.46 -13.39 11.39
N PRO A 142 6.57 -12.49 10.89
CA PRO A 142 5.22 -12.42 11.41
C PRO A 142 4.55 -13.80 11.33
N GLU A 143 3.82 -14.20 12.36
CA GLU A 143 3.06 -15.45 12.31
C GLU A 143 1.99 -15.36 11.22
N PRO A 144 1.96 -16.31 10.26
CA PRO A 144 0.92 -16.35 9.25
C PRO A 144 -0.44 -16.63 9.89
N GLU A 145 -1.44 -15.84 9.55
CA GLU A 145 -2.81 -16.09 10.01
C GLU A 145 -3.53 -17.06 9.05
N PRO A 146 -4.32 -18.03 9.56
CA PRO A 146 -5.15 -18.91 8.74
C PRO A 146 -6.03 -18.15 7.76
N ALA A 147 -6.42 -18.79 6.66
CA ALA A 147 -7.36 -18.20 5.71
C ALA A 147 -8.72 -17.95 6.39
N GLY A 148 -9.24 -16.73 6.25
CA GLY A 148 -10.55 -16.35 6.76
C GLY A 148 -11.66 -16.49 5.72
N PRO A 149 -12.87 -15.99 6.03
CA PRO A 149 -14.00 -15.98 5.11
C PRO A 149 -13.68 -15.24 3.81
N ASP A 150 -14.12 -15.76 2.67
CA ASP A 150 -13.80 -15.17 1.37
C ASP A 150 -14.41 -13.77 1.18
N ALA A 151 -13.62 -12.81 0.70
CA ALA A 151 -14.05 -11.45 0.39
C ALA A 151 -14.75 -11.37 -0.97
N ARG A 152 -15.99 -11.87 -1.05
CA ARG A 152 -16.82 -11.84 -2.25
C ARG A 152 -18.10 -11.04 -2.05
N THR A 153 -18.57 -10.45 -3.14
CA THR A 153 -19.81 -9.70 -3.20
C THR A 153 -20.28 -9.56 -4.64
N GLY A 154 -21.58 -9.36 -4.83
CA GLY A 154 -22.12 -8.89 -6.11
C GLY A 154 -21.85 -7.40 -6.29
N LEU A 155 -21.78 -6.94 -7.54
CA LEU A 155 -21.62 -5.53 -7.87
C LEU A 155 -22.95 -4.94 -8.35
N ALA A 156 -23.28 -3.77 -7.83
CA ALA A 156 -24.36 -2.92 -8.31
C ALA A 156 -23.78 -1.62 -8.89
N ASP A 157 -24.60 -0.86 -9.61
CA ASP A 157 -24.20 0.46 -10.09
C ASP A 157 -23.96 1.42 -8.92
N GLY A 158 -22.95 2.27 -9.07
CA GLY A 158 -22.56 3.26 -8.06
C GLY A 158 -23.15 4.65 -8.32
N LEU A 159 -22.38 5.68 -7.99
CA LEU A 159 -22.78 7.07 -8.24
C LEU A 159 -22.94 7.35 -9.74
N MET A 160 -22.02 6.83 -10.55
CA MET A 160 -22.07 6.87 -12.00
C MET A 160 -22.70 5.57 -12.52
N ASP A 161 -24.02 5.56 -12.66
CA ASP A 161 -24.70 4.43 -13.28
C ASP A 161 -24.41 4.31 -14.79
N ARG A 162 -24.93 3.25 -15.44
CA ARG A 162 -24.70 3.02 -16.87
C ARG A 162 -25.30 4.09 -17.77
N ALA A 163 -26.45 4.65 -17.41
CA ALA A 163 -27.14 5.65 -18.22
C ALA A 163 -26.40 7.00 -18.13
N ALA A 164 -26.02 7.41 -16.93
CA ALA A 164 -25.20 8.59 -16.68
C ALA A 164 -23.85 8.49 -17.37
N HIS A 165 -23.19 7.31 -17.31
CA HIS A 165 -21.92 7.08 -18.02
C HIS A 165 -22.05 7.26 -19.54
N ARG A 166 -23.12 6.72 -20.15
CA ARG A 166 -23.39 6.91 -21.58
C ARG A 166 -23.61 8.39 -21.92
N ALA A 167 -24.47 9.08 -21.17
CA ALA A 167 -24.74 10.50 -21.41
C ALA A 167 -23.46 11.37 -21.29
N ALA A 168 -22.59 11.06 -20.32
CA ALA A 168 -21.30 11.73 -20.19
C ALA A 168 -20.37 11.48 -21.38
N LEU A 169 -20.36 10.27 -21.96
CA LEU A 169 -19.60 9.98 -23.16
C LEU A 169 -20.14 10.72 -24.39
N GLU A 170 -21.46 10.76 -24.57
CA GLU A 170 -22.11 11.53 -25.66
C GLU A 170 -21.73 13.02 -25.58
N THR A 171 -21.75 13.57 -24.36
CA THR A 171 -21.33 14.95 -24.11
C THR A 171 -19.84 15.15 -24.43
N ALA A 172 -18.98 14.24 -23.99
CA ALA A 172 -17.55 14.29 -24.26
C ALA A 172 -17.24 14.27 -25.76
N ILE A 173 -17.92 13.40 -26.52
CA ILE A 173 -17.75 13.28 -27.98
C ILE A 173 -18.17 14.58 -28.67
N ALA A 174 -19.36 15.12 -28.35
CA ALA A 174 -19.84 16.36 -28.95
C ALA A 174 -18.86 17.53 -28.72
N ARG A 175 -18.28 17.62 -27.52
CA ARG A 175 -17.27 18.65 -27.20
C ARG A 175 -15.94 18.45 -27.93
N ILE A 176 -15.55 17.20 -28.18
CA ILE A 176 -14.36 16.91 -29.00
C ILE A 176 -14.60 17.30 -30.46
N GLU A 177 -15.76 16.96 -31.03
CA GLU A 177 -16.13 17.33 -32.40
C GLU A 177 -16.26 18.85 -32.60
N ALA A 178 -16.71 19.57 -31.57
CA ALA A 178 -16.73 21.03 -31.55
C ALA A 178 -15.34 21.67 -31.36
N GLY A 179 -14.28 20.88 -31.13
CA GLY A 179 -12.92 21.36 -30.90
C GLY A 179 -12.69 21.98 -29.51
N GLU A 180 -13.62 21.78 -28.56
CA GLU A 180 -13.52 22.31 -27.19
C GLU A 180 -12.64 21.46 -26.27
N LEU A 181 -12.38 20.21 -26.67
CA LEU A 181 -11.67 19.19 -25.92
C LEU A 181 -10.91 18.29 -26.89
N GLU A 182 -9.72 17.83 -26.52
CA GLU A 182 -8.97 16.86 -27.34
C GLU A 182 -9.15 15.42 -26.84
N LYS A 183 -9.15 15.19 -25.52
CA LYS A 183 -9.26 13.87 -24.91
C LYS A 183 -9.79 13.95 -23.49
N VAL A 184 -10.66 13.01 -23.13
CA VAL A 184 -11.11 12.81 -21.74
C VAL A 184 -11.25 11.32 -21.45
N VAL A 185 -10.99 10.94 -20.20
CA VAL A 185 -11.28 9.60 -19.67
C VAL A 185 -12.44 9.71 -18.70
N VAL A 186 -13.52 8.98 -18.98
CA VAL A 186 -14.72 8.96 -18.14
C VAL A 186 -14.81 7.62 -17.42
N ALA A 187 -14.58 7.63 -16.10
CA ALA A 187 -14.70 6.45 -15.27
C ALA A 187 -16.15 6.18 -14.87
N ARG A 188 -16.42 4.92 -14.50
CA ARG A 188 -17.69 4.45 -13.94
C ARG A 188 -17.40 3.62 -12.70
N ASP A 189 -18.14 3.84 -11.62
CA ASP A 189 -18.02 3.03 -10.41
C ASP A 189 -19.07 1.92 -10.34
N ALA A 190 -18.70 0.83 -9.67
CA ALA A 190 -19.57 -0.26 -9.30
C ALA A 190 -19.30 -0.61 -7.84
N ILE A 191 -20.36 -0.76 -7.06
CA ILE A 191 -20.28 -0.89 -5.61
C ILE A 191 -20.68 -2.30 -5.20
N GLY A 192 -19.90 -2.89 -4.32
CA GLY A 192 -20.21 -4.15 -3.65
C GLY A 192 -19.86 -4.06 -2.18
N ARG A 193 -20.46 -4.93 -1.36
CA ARG A 193 -20.23 -4.96 0.09
C ARG A 193 -19.73 -6.34 0.52
N ILE A 194 -18.51 -6.38 1.04
CA ILE A 194 -17.94 -7.57 1.69
C ILE A 194 -18.24 -7.54 3.18
N ARG A 195 -18.21 -8.71 3.83
CA ARG A 195 -18.38 -8.80 5.29
C ARG A 195 -17.23 -8.08 6.00
N PRO A 196 -17.45 -7.48 7.18
CA PRO A 196 -16.39 -6.85 7.97
C PRO A 196 -15.26 -7.81 8.37
N ASP A 197 -15.57 -9.09 8.55
CA ASP A 197 -14.62 -10.15 8.91
C ASP A 197 -14.02 -10.88 7.71
N ALA A 198 -14.34 -10.46 6.48
CA ALA A 198 -13.83 -11.10 5.27
C ALA A 198 -12.31 -10.90 5.14
N ASP A 199 -11.63 -11.97 4.73
CA ASP A 199 -10.21 -12.00 4.46
C ASP A 199 -9.92 -11.33 3.11
N ARG A 200 -9.44 -10.09 3.17
CA ARG A 200 -9.12 -9.28 1.99
C ARG A 200 -7.93 -9.84 1.20
N ARG A 201 -7.09 -10.71 1.79
CA ARG A 201 -6.03 -11.40 1.05
C ARG A 201 -6.59 -12.29 -0.05
N SER A 202 -7.81 -12.80 0.11
CA SER A 202 -8.50 -13.58 -0.93
C SER A 202 -8.72 -12.77 -2.22
N LEU A 203 -9.06 -11.47 -2.10
CA LEU A 203 -9.22 -10.56 -3.24
C LEU A 203 -7.86 -10.30 -3.92
N VAL A 204 -6.85 -9.99 -3.11
CA VAL A 204 -5.47 -9.79 -3.61
C VAL A 204 -4.97 -11.02 -4.36
N ARG A 205 -5.16 -12.22 -3.79
CA ARG A 205 -4.76 -13.47 -4.42
C ARG A 205 -5.43 -13.66 -5.78
N ARG A 206 -6.75 -13.43 -5.87
CA ARG A 206 -7.49 -13.51 -7.13
C ARG A 206 -6.95 -12.54 -8.18
N LEU A 207 -6.65 -11.29 -7.79
CA LEU A 207 -6.09 -10.29 -8.69
C LEU A 207 -4.71 -10.71 -9.19
N ALA A 208 -3.82 -11.15 -8.29
CA ALA A 208 -2.48 -11.61 -8.66
C ALA A 208 -2.52 -12.84 -9.58
N THR A 209 -3.45 -13.77 -9.36
CA THR A 209 -3.65 -14.94 -10.22
C THR A 209 -4.25 -14.57 -11.58
N ALA A 210 -5.24 -13.69 -11.62
CA ALA A 210 -5.90 -13.29 -12.87
C ALA A 210 -5.03 -12.37 -13.74
N TYR A 211 -4.14 -11.59 -13.12
CA TYR A 211 -3.32 -10.57 -13.78
C TYR A 211 -1.83 -10.68 -13.41
N PRO A 212 -1.15 -11.80 -13.75
CA PRO A 212 0.20 -12.11 -13.26
C PRO A 212 1.28 -11.10 -13.69
N GLU A 213 1.04 -10.35 -14.76
CA GLU A 213 1.96 -9.36 -15.31
C GLU A 213 1.88 -7.98 -14.62
N THR A 214 0.87 -7.78 -13.77
CA THR A 214 0.61 -6.51 -13.10
C THR A 214 1.29 -6.42 -11.74
N TRP A 215 1.45 -5.20 -11.26
CA TRP A 215 1.66 -4.94 -9.84
C TRP A 215 0.32 -5.06 -9.12
N THR A 216 0.19 -6.10 -8.29
CA THR A 216 -0.95 -6.26 -7.39
C THR A 216 -0.63 -5.56 -6.07
N TYR A 217 -1.53 -4.69 -5.61
CA TYR A 217 -1.31 -3.90 -4.41
C TYR A 217 -2.54 -3.91 -3.50
N ALA A 218 -2.30 -3.72 -2.21
CA ALA A 218 -3.31 -3.35 -1.23
C ALA A 218 -2.69 -2.36 -0.25
N VAL A 219 -3.27 -1.17 -0.12
CA VAL A 219 -2.78 -0.10 0.77
C VAL A 219 -3.96 0.71 1.28
N ASP A 220 -4.13 0.79 2.59
CA ASP A 220 -5.16 1.63 3.24
C ASP A 220 -6.58 1.41 2.66
N GLY A 221 -6.95 0.14 2.43
CA GLY A 221 -8.23 -0.24 1.84
C GLY A 221 -8.32 -0.13 0.31
N LEU A 222 -7.38 0.57 -0.36
CA LEU A 222 -7.27 0.58 -1.82
C LEU A 222 -6.58 -0.70 -2.28
N THR A 223 -7.25 -1.51 -3.10
CA THR A 223 -6.73 -2.78 -3.63
C THR A 223 -6.86 -2.81 -5.14
N GLY A 224 -5.84 -3.28 -5.85
CA GLY A 224 -5.88 -3.34 -7.31
C GLY A 224 -4.74 -4.13 -7.94
N ALA A 225 -4.77 -4.19 -9.27
CA ALA A 225 -3.77 -4.81 -10.13
C ALA A 225 -3.54 -3.88 -11.32
N SER A 226 -2.36 -3.24 -11.39
CA SER A 226 -2.03 -2.26 -12.44
C SER A 226 -0.83 -2.71 -13.27
N PRO A 227 -0.90 -2.69 -14.61
CA PRO A 227 0.26 -2.86 -15.47
C PRO A 227 1.11 -1.58 -15.59
N GLU A 228 0.56 -0.43 -15.22
CA GLU A 228 1.18 0.89 -15.35
C GLU A 228 1.91 1.30 -14.07
N MET A 229 3.10 1.90 -14.24
CA MET A 229 3.87 2.53 -13.17
C MET A 229 3.81 4.05 -13.37
N LEU A 230 3.55 4.79 -12.30
CA LEU A 230 3.48 6.26 -12.26
C LEU A 230 4.86 6.90 -12.08
#